data_AF-A0A3D3W6Q2-F1
#
_entry.id   AF-A0A3D3W6Q2-F1
#
_cell.length_a   1.000
_cell.length_b   1.000
_cell.length_c   1.000
_cell.angle_alpha   90.00
_cell.angle_beta   90.00
_cell.angle_gamma   90.00
#
_symmetry.space_group_name_H-M   'P 1'
#
loop_
_entity.id
_entity.type
_entity.pdbx_description
1 polymer ?
#
loop_
_entity_poly.entity_id
_entity_poly.type
_entity_poly.pdbx_seq_one_letter_code
_entity_poly.pdbx_strand_id
1 'polypeptide(L)' 'MFYLILLRPQQREQRRRQDTLGSLKKSDKVVTTGGIVGTIADLSQDGRFVTLKVDDSTRIRFLRSAIHGLLEEKSEGSGN' A
#
# COMPACT_ATOMS: atom_id res chain seq x y z
N MET A 1 -32.38 16.00 -6.45
CA MET A 1 -32.39 15.14 -5.25
C MET A 1 -31.17 14.21 -5.30
N PHE A 2 -30.43 14.14 -4.20
CA PHE A 2 -28.99 13.90 -4.13
C PHE A 2 -28.61 12.43 -3.86
N TYR A 3 -28.23 11.66 -4.88
CA TYR A 3 -27.61 10.33 -4.72
C TYR A 3 -26.38 10.07 -5.61
N LEU A 4 -26.08 10.95 -6.58
CA LEU A 4 -24.90 10.79 -7.47
C LEU A 4 -23.55 11.13 -6.80
N ILE A 5 -23.57 11.79 -5.63
CA ILE A 5 -22.33 12.17 -4.92
C ILE A 5 -21.81 11.01 -4.04
N LEU A 6 -22.67 10.08 -3.59
CA LEU A 6 -22.27 9.00 -2.67
C LEU A 6 -21.80 7.70 -3.35
N LEU A 7 -22.16 7.44 -4.63
CA LEU A 7 -21.88 6.15 -5.28
C LEU A 7 -20.55 6.11 -6.08
N ARG A 8 -20.03 7.27 -6.52
CA ARG A 8 -18.73 7.35 -7.21
C ARG A 8 -17.45 7.20 -6.37
N PRO A 9 -17.40 7.43 -5.04
CA PRO A 9 -16.13 7.40 -4.32
C PRO A 9 -15.54 5.98 -4.26
N GLN A 10 -16.39 4.95 -4.10
CA GLN A 10 -15.92 3.59 -3.83
C GLN A 10 -15.17 2.95 -5.01
N GLN A 11 -15.68 3.11 -6.24
CA GLN A 11 -15.00 2.58 -7.43
C GLN A 11 -13.65 3.26 -7.69
N ARG A 12 -13.55 4.57 -7.41
CA ARG A 12 -12.29 5.31 -7.56
C ARG A 12 -11.24 4.84 -6.55
N GLU A 13 -11.66 4.64 -5.32
CA GLU A 13 -10.77 4.16 -4.26
C GLU A 13 -10.31 2.71 -4.52
N GLN A 14 -11.19 1.86 -5.02
CA GLN A 14 -10.84 0.48 -5.37
C GLN A 14 -9.91 0.38 -6.58
N ARG A 15 -10.07 1.25 -7.59
CA ARG A 15 -9.11 1.35 -8.71
C ARG A 15 -7.76 1.84 -8.21
N ARG A 16 -7.73 2.91 -7.42
CA ARG A 16 -6.50 3.45 -6.84
C ARG A 16 -5.74 2.40 -6.03
N ARG A 17 -6.44 1.60 -5.20
CA ARG A 17 -5.83 0.48 -4.47
C ARG A 17 -5.20 -0.54 -5.41
N GLN A 18 -5.90 -0.95 -6.47
CA GLN A 18 -5.35 -1.91 -7.43
C GLN A 18 -4.11 -1.36 -8.15
N ASP A 19 -4.12 -0.08 -8.53
CA ASP A 19 -2.99 0.58 -9.17
C ASP A 19 -1.78 0.64 -8.24
N THR A 20 -1.98 1.02 -6.96
CA THR A 20 -0.91 1.07 -5.96
C THR A 20 -0.33 -0.30 -5.65
N LEU A 21 -1.17 -1.34 -5.59
CA LEU A 21 -0.69 -2.71 -5.44
C LEU A 21 0.13 -3.16 -6.64
N GLY A 22 -0.24 -2.74 -7.85
CA GLY A 22 0.45 -3.01 -9.12
C GLY A 22 1.83 -2.36 -9.20
N SER A 23 2.01 -1.18 -8.62
CA SER A 23 3.25 -0.40 -8.70
C SER A 23 4.33 -0.78 -7.69
N LEU A 24 4.07 -1.71 -6.76
CA LEU A 24 5.01 -2.12 -5.72
C LEU A 24 6.27 -2.79 -6.30
N LYS A 25 7.45 -2.34 -5.88
CA LYS A 25 8.75 -2.87 -6.29
C LYS A 25 9.61 -3.24 -5.08
N LYS A 26 10.69 -3.99 -5.33
CA LYS A 26 11.70 -4.27 -4.31
C LYS A 26 12.35 -2.95 -3.86
N SER A 27 12.66 -2.86 -2.57
CA SER A 27 13.21 -1.66 -1.91
C SER A 27 12.24 -0.50 -1.67
N ASP A 28 10.96 -0.62 -2.04
CA ASP A 28 9.98 0.41 -1.72
C ASP A 28 9.64 0.39 -0.23
N LYS A 29 9.60 1.59 0.40
CA LYS A 29 8.99 1.76 1.72
C LYS A 29 7.47 1.74 1.56
N VAL A 30 6.81 0.91 2.35
CA VAL A 30 5.36 0.74 2.32
C VAL A 30 4.79 0.78 3.72
N VAL A 31 3.50 1.14 3.77
CA VAL A 31 2.68 1.00 4.97
C VAL A 31 1.62 -0.05 4.73
N THR A 32 1.47 -0.96 5.70
CA THR A 32 0.41 -1.96 5.70
C THR A 32 -0.89 -1.36 6.24
N THR A 33 -2.01 -2.05 6.02
CA THR A 33 -3.33 -1.61 6.52
C THR A 33 -3.38 -1.56 8.06
N GLY A 34 -2.52 -2.32 8.75
CA GLY A 34 -2.37 -2.28 10.20
C GLY A 34 -1.45 -1.17 10.73
N GLY A 35 -0.95 -0.27 9.87
CA GLY A 35 -0.04 0.81 10.26
C GLY A 35 1.43 0.38 10.42
N ILE A 36 1.76 -0.87 10.13
CA ILE A 36 3.16 -1.34 10.14
C ILE A 36 3.88 -0.76 8.93
N VAL A 37 5.00 -0.10 9.17
CA VAL A 37 5.90 0.44 8.16
C VAL A 37 7.07 -0.51 7.95
N GLY A 38 7.46 -0.72 6.70
CA GLY A 38 8.63 -1.51 6.37
C GLY A 38 9.04 -1.37 4.92
N THR A 39 10.13 -2.03 4.56
CA THR A 39 10.66 -1.99 3.20
C THR A 39 10.44 -3.33 2.52
N ILE A 40 10.03 -3.33 1.25
CA ILE A 40 9.87 -4.56 0.47
C ILE A 40 11.24 -5.22 0.25
N ALA A 41 11.46 -6.35 0.92
CA ALA A 41 12.66 -7.16 0.75
C ALA A 41 12.52 -8.15 -0.42
N ASP A 42 11.33 -8.72 -0.58
CA ASP A 42 11.07 -9.69 -1.65
C ASP A 42 9.59 -9.73 -2.07
N LEU A 43 9.36 -10.12 -3.32
CA LEU A 43 8.05 -10.28 -3.93
C LEU A 43 7.93 -11.74 -4.38
N SER A 44 6.88 -12.43 -3.94
CA SER A 44 6.64 -13.82 -4.37
C SER A 44 6.38 -13.89 -5.87
N GLN A 45 6.83 -14.97 -6.53
CA GLN A 45 6.61 -15.19 -7.97
C GLN A 45 5.13 -15.19 -8.35
N ASP A 46 4.26 -15.72 -7.48
CA ASP A 46 2.80 -15.72 -7.67
C ASP A 46 2.18 -14.33 -7.50
N GLY A 47 2.95 -13.33 -7.04
CA GLY A 47 2.47 -11.98 -6.78
C GLY A 47 1.49 -11.84 -5.60
N ARG A 48 1.19 -12.93 -4.88
CA ARG A 48 0.23 -12.95 -3.76
C ARG A 48 0.83 -12.48 -2.43
N PHE A 49 2.13 -12.71 -2.24
CA PHE A 49 2.83 -12.41 -1.00
C PHE A 49 3.97 -11.42 -1.21
N VAL A 50 4.18 -10.59 -0.20
CA VAL A 50 5.27 -9.61 -0.12
C VAL A 50 6.00 -9.83 1.19
N THR A 51 7.33 -9.89 1.15
CA THR A 51 8.16 -9.96 2.36
C THR A 51 8.63 -8.56 2.70
N LEU A 52 8.20 -8.05 3.85
CA LEU A 52 8.62 -6.75 4.37
C LEU A 52 9.73 -6.94 5.41
N LYS A 53 10.77 -6.12 5.30
CA LYS A 53 11.76 -5.89 6.34
C LYS A 53 11.27 -4.74 7.21
N VAL A 54 10.90 -5.05 8.46
CA VAL A 54 10.40 -4.05 9.43
C VAL A 54 11.53 -3.57 10.33
N ASP A 55 12.51 -4.44 10.57
CA ASP A 55 13.72 -4.16 11.34
C ASP A 55 14.91 -4.93 10.74
N ASP A 56 16.13 -4.73 11.23
CA ASP A 56 17.34 -5.28 10.63
C ASP A 56 17.37 -6.80 10.51
N SER A 57 16.84 -7.49 11.52
CA SER A 57 16.73 -8.95 11.55
C SER A 57 15.31 -9.46 11.26
N THR A 58 14.31 -8.58 11.28
CA THR A 58 12.89 -8.98 11.24
C THR A 58 12.31 -8.86 9.84
N ARG A 59 12.02 -10.01 9.24
CA ARG A 59 11.30 -10.14 7.97
C ARG A 59 9.97 -10.81 8.18
N ILE A 60 8.90 -10.16 7.75
CA ILE A 60 7.53 -10.66 7.91
C ILE A 60 6.89 -10.77 6.52
N ARG A 61 6.21 -11.89 6.30
CA ARG A 61 5.47 -12.12 5.05
C ARG A 61 4.04 -11.62 5.21
N PHE A 62 3.65 -10.70 4.35
CA PHE A 62 2.31 -10.15 4.26
C PHE A 62 1.64 -10.59 2.95
N LEU A 63 0.31 -10.58 2.96
CA LEU A 63 -0.46 -10.61 1.72
C LEU A 63 -0.26 -9.29 0.97
N ARG A 64 -0.13 -9.35 -0.35
CA ARG A 64 -0.06 -8.14 -1.17
C ARG A 64 -1.27 -7.25 -0.96
N SER A 65 -2.47 -7.83 -0.81
CA SER A 65 -3.70 -7.10 -0.50
C SER A 65 -3.69 -6.38 0.85
N ALA A 66 -2.78 -6.72 1.77
CA ALA A 66 -2.65 -6.04 3.06
C ALA A 66 -1.79 -4.78 2.99
N ILE A 67 -1.09 -4.53 1.88
CA ILE A 67 -0.33 -3.30 1.65
C ILE A 67 -1.30 -2.16 1.37
N HIS A 68 -1.27 -1.12 2.20
CA HIS A 68 -2.12 0.05 2.03
C HIS A 68 -1.58 0.96 0.93
N GLY A 69 -0.26 1.16 0.91
CA GLY A 69 0.40 1.89 -0.17
C GLY A 69 1.87 2.14 0.08
N LEU A 70 2.48 2.86 -0.86
CA LEU A 70 3.81 3.41 -0.72
C LEU A 70 3.82 4.47 0.38
N LEU A 71 4.81 4.40 1.25
CA LEU A 71 5.09 5.46 2.19
C LEU A 71 5.95 6.49 1.45
N GLU A 72 5.28 7.38 0.71
CA GLU A 72 5.93 8.62 0.28
C GLU A 72 6.17 9.43 1.55
N GLU A 73 7.43 9.78 1.85
CA GLU A 73 7.76 10.87 2.76
C GLU A 73 7.33 12.17 2.08
N LYS A 74 6.01 12.36 1.95
CA LYS A 74 5.45 13.64 1.62
C LYS A 74 5.63 14.47 2.88
N SER A 75 6.64 15.33 2.84
CA SER A 75 6.78 16.49 3.69
C SER A 75 5.41 16.97 4.17
N GLU A 76 5.21 16.91 5.49
CA GLU A 76 4.13 17.59 6.16
C GLU A 76 4.16 19.06 5.72
N GLY A 77 3.17 19.46 4.91
CA GLY A 77 3.10 20.82 4.40
C GLY A 77 2.59 20.91 2.97
N SER A 78 1.30 20.64 2.77
CA SER A 78 0.44 21.47 1.93
C SER A 78 -0.93 20.82 1.81
N GLY A 79 -1.94 21.46 2.39
CA GLY A 79 -3.32 21.18 1.99
C GLY A 79 -4.39 21.46 3.04
N ASN A 80 -4.62 22.75 3.29
CA ASN A 80 -5.96 23.36 3.29
C ASN A 80 -6.87 23.22 4.53
#